data_AF-A0A402C2L7-F1
#
_entry.id   AF-A0A402C2L7-F1
#
_cell.length_a   1.000
_cell.length_b   1.000
_cell.length_c   1.000
_cell.angle_alpha   90.00
_cell.angle_beta   90.00
_cell.angle_gamma   90.00
#
_symmetry.space_group_name_H-M   'P 1'
#
loop_
_entity.id
_entity.type
_entity.pdbx_description
1 polymer ?
#
loop_
_entity_poly.entity_id
_entity_poly.type
_entity_poly.pdbx_seq_one_letter_code
_entity_poly.pdbx_strand_id
1 'polypeptide(L)'
;MRRLTGRWRIAAMDMWDRDAIDLVEPGFIEFAGDGTGQFGFIAVRGWMDCRTTERDGRTAVEFSWDGDDDGDQVSGRGWAALVGDATLEGHLFIHRGDDSRFRAEPFVRADRPDGR
;
A
#
# COMPACT_ATOMS: atom_id res chain seq x y z
N MET A 1 2.06 -20.82 -4.80
CA MET A 1 2.74 -19.53 -4.53
C MET A 1 2.43 -19.11 -3.10
N ARG A 2 3.41 -18.58 -2.37
CA ARG A 2 3.20 -18.11 -1.00
C ARG A 2 2.42 -16.80 -1.05
N ARG A 3 1.34 -16.67 -0.28
CA ARG A 3 0.61 -15.40 -0.16
C ARG A 3 1.47 -14.40 0.61
N LEU A 4 1.56 -13.18 0.09
CA LEU A 4 2.14 -12.05 0.82
C LEU A 4 1.10 -11.58 1.84
N THR A 5 1.43 -11.64 3.13
CA THR A 5 0.52 -11.26 4.22
C THR A 5 1.29 -10.47 5.26
N GLY A 6 0.69 -9.40 5.78
CA GLY A 6 1.31 -8.52 6.78
C GLY A 6 1.01 -7.06 6.51
N ARG A 7 1.63 -6.18 7.31
CA ARG A 7 1.56 -4.72 7.17
C ARG A 7 2.96 -4.17 6.95
N TRP A 8 3.06 -3.20 6.05
CA TRP A 8 4.27 -2.47 5.72
C TRP A 8 4.04 -0.96 5.84
N ARG A 9 5.06 -0.24 6.24
CA ARG A 9 5.13 1.22 6.30
C ARG A 9 5.55 1.76 4.94
N ILE A 10 4.74 2.60 4.29
CA ILE A 10 5.08 3.24 3.00
C ILE A 10 6.17 4.31 3.23
N ALA A 11 7.43 3.94 3.07
CA ALA A 11 8.56 4.80 3.42
C ALA A 11 8.74 5.98 2.45
N ALA A 12 8.40 5.77 1.17
CA ALA A 12 8.54 6.76 0.10
C ALA A 12 7.53 6.52 -1.02
N MET A 13 7.16 7.62 -1.69
CA MET A 13 6.36 7.66 -2.90
C MET A 13 6.97 8.69 -3.88
N ASP A 14 6.80 8.50 -5.18
CA ASP A 14 7.35 9.41 -6.19
C ASP A 14 6.64 10.78 -6.20
N MET A 15 5.32 10.80 -5.93
CA MET A 15 4.50 12.01 -6.03
C MET A 15 4.43 12.84 -4.75
N TRP A 16 4.69 12.25 -3.59
CA TRP A 16 4.46 12.87 -2.28
C TRP A 16 5.65 12.68 -1.37
N ASP A 17 6.02 13.75 -0.67
CA ASP A 17 7.05 13.69 0.36
C ASP A 17 6.57 12.97 1.61
N ARG A 18 7.48 12.76 2.55
CA ARG A 18 7.22 11.97 3.76
C ARG A 18 6.12 12.58 4.64
N ASP A 19 6.09 13.91 4.76
CA ASP A 19 5.13 14.59 5.63
C ASP A 19 3.73 14.52 5.02
N ALA A 20 3.62 14.60 3.69
CA ALA A 20 2.36 14.39 2.98
C ALA A 20 1.88 12.94 3.09
N ILE A 21 2.76 11.95 2.91
CA ILE A 21 2.42 10.53 3.08
C ILE A 21 1.81 10.27 4.47
N ASP A 22 2.32 10.97 5.49
CA ASP A 22 1.96 10.79 6.90
C ASP A 22 0.89 11.76 7.43
N LEU A 23 0.18 12.44 6.54
CA LEU A 23 -0.75 13.51 6.91
C LEU A 23 -1.80 13.09 7.95
N VAL A 24 -2.45 11.93 7.76
CA VAL A 24 -3.51 11.43 8.66
C VAL A 24 -2.97 10.38 9.65
N GLU A 25 -2.21 9.42 9.14
CA GLU A 25 -1.49 8.41 9.93
C GLU A 25 -0.24 7.97 9.16
N PRO A 26 0.73 7.29 9.81
CA PRO A 26 1.87 6.72 9.11
C PRO A 26 1.41 5.86 7.93
N GLY A 27 1.78 6.27 6.71
CA GLY A 27 1.32 5.62 5.49
C GLY A 27 1.57 4.11 5.50
N PHE A 28 0.64 3.29 5.05
CA PHE A 28 0.78 1.86 5.16
C PHE A 28 0.12 1.13 4.01
N ILE A 29 0.57 -0.10 3.79
CA ILE A 29 -0.11 -1.09 2.96
C ILE A 29 -0.14 -2.41 3.70
N GLU A 30 -1.28 -3.06 3.69
CA GLU A 30 -1.56 -4.30 4.41
C GLU A 30 -2.24 -5.32 3.50
N PHE A 31 -1.74 -6.54 3.53
CA PHE A 31 -2.30 -7.68 2.80
C PHE A 31 -2.81 -8.73 3.80
N ALA A 32 -4.08 -9.07 3.69
CA ALA A 32 -4.73 -10.07 4.54
C ALA A 32 -4.64 -11.48 3.91
N GLY A 33 -4.78 -12.51 4.75
CA GLY A 33 -4.68 -13.92 4.32
C GLY A 33 -5.82 -14.38 3.40
N ASP A 34 -6.97 -13.71 3.47
CA ASP A 34 -8.18 -14.03 2.71
C ASP A 34 -8.18 -13.47 1.27
N GLY A 35 -7.16 -12.71 0.89
CA GLY A 35 -7.07 -12.10 -0.44
C GLY A 35 -7.65 -10.70 -0.48
N THR A 36 -7.91 -10.09 0.68
CA THR A 36 -8.21 -8.67 0.80
C THR A 36 -6.97 -7.90 1.28
N GLY A 37 -7.09 -6.59 1.36
CA GLY A 37 -6.07 -5.74 1.99
C GLY A 37 -6.58 -4.32 2.15
N GLN A 38 -5.72 -3.45 2.67
CA GLN A 38 -6.00 -2.03 2.77
C GLN A 38 -4.70 -1.23 2.72
N PHE A 39 -4.81 0.05 2.38
CA PHE A 39 -3.73 1.01 2.50
C PHE A 39 -4.27 2.35 3.00
N GLY A 40 -3.36 3.19 3.48
CA GLY A 40 -3.63 4.60 3.78
C GLY A 40 -2.38 5.43 3.56
N PHE A 41 -2.54 6.62 2.99
CA PHE A 41 -1.52 7.67 2.89
C PHE A 41 -2.22 8.99 2.56
N ILE A 42 -1.67 10.13 3.00
CA ILE A 42 -2.33 11.44 2.88
C ILE A 42 -3.75 11.34 3.50
N ALA A 43 -4.80 11.76 2.79
CA ALA A 43 -6.21 11.59 3.16
C ALA A 43 -6.87 10.38 2.46
N VAL A 44 -6.10 9.62 1.66
CA VAL A 44 -6.61 8.48 0.91
C VAL A 44 -6.60 7.23 1.77
N ARG A 45 -7.72 6.51 1.80
CA ARG A 45 -7.81 5.16 2.36
C ARG A 45 -8.51 4.22 1.38
N GLY A 46 -7.88 3.10 1.08
CA GLY A 46 -8.39 2.12 0.10
C GLY A 46 -8.50 0.72 0.67
N TRP A 47 -9.54 -0.01 0.25
CA TRP A 47 -9.71 -1.45 0.46
C TRP A 47 -9.42 -2.20 -0.84
N MET A 48 -8.72 -3.31 -0.75
CA MET A 48 -8.13 -4.01 -1.89
C MET A 48 -8.75 -5.40 -2.09
N ASP A 49 -9.06 -5.75 -3.35
CA ASP A 49 -9.19 -7.15 -3.80
C ASP A 49 -7.84 -7.58 -4.41
N CYS A 50 -7.20 -8.56 -3.79
CA CYS A 50 -5.82 -8.94 -4.04
C CYS A 50 -5.69 -10.31 -4.72
N ARG A 51 -4.81 -10.39 -5.72
CA ARG A 51 -4.40 -11.63 -6.38
C ARG A 51 -2.90 -11.83 -6.22
N THR A 52 -2.51 -12.93 -5.57
CA THR A 52 -1.10 -13.34 -5.53
C THR A 52 -0.66 -13.75 -6.92
N THR A 53 0.44 -13.16 -7.36
CA THR A 53 1.06 -13.37 -8.67
C THR A 53 2.57 -13.51 -8.52
N GLU A 54 3.26 -13.61 -9.65
CA GLU A 54 4.71 -13.52 -9.74
C GLU A 54 5.08 -12.38 -10.68
N ARG A 55 6.05 -11.55 -10.29
CA ARG A 55 6.59 -10.47 -11.11
C ARG A 55 8.11 -10.53 -11.08
N ASP A 56 8.74 -10.69 -12.24
CA ASP A 56 10.20 -10.80 -12.37
C ASP A 56 10.82 -11.88 -11.45
N GLY A 57 10.16 -13.03 -11.32
CA GLY A 57 10.58 -14.13 -10.45
C GLY A 57 10.34 -13.90 -8.95
N ARG A 58 9.64 -12.82 -8.57
CA ARG A 58 9.36 -12.45 -7.18
C ARG A 58 7.89 -12.65 -6.84
N THR A 59 7.62 -13.01 -5.59
CA THR A 59 6.25 -13.03 -5.07
C THR A 59 5.67 -11.63 -5.12
N ALA A 60 4.52 -11.49 -5.76
CA ALA A 60 3.84 -10.21 -5.93
C ALA A 60 2.35 -10.33 -5.64
N VAL A 61 1.71 -9.18 -5.49
CA VAL A 61 0.27 -9.01 -5.37
C VAL A 61 -0.14 -7.96 -6.40
N GLU A 62 -1.12 -8.30 -7.22
CA GLU A 62 -1.88 -7.32 -8.01
C GLU A 62 -3.21 -7.07 -7.32
N PHE A 63 -3.69 -5.84 -7.36
CA PHE A 63 -4.93 -5.47 -6.70
C PHE A 63 -5.71 -4.40 -7.46
N SER A 64 -7.03 -4.49 -7.38
CA SER A 64 -7.94 -3.35 -7.57
C SER A 64 -8.37 -2.84 -6.20
N TRP A 65 -8.76 -1.57 -6.13
CA TRP A 65 -9.20 -0.98 -4.87
C TRP A 65 -10.28 0.08 -5.08
N ASP A 66 -11.10 0.27 -4.05
CA ASP A 66 -12.03 1.38 -3.88
C ASP A 66 -11.84 1.97 -2.48
N GLY A 67 -12.24 3.22 -2.30
CA GLY A 67 -11.90 3.96 -1.09
C GLY A 67 -12.45 5.38 -1.03
N ASP A 68 -11.87 6.14 -0.11
CA ASP A 68 -12.23 7.52 0.22
C ASP A 68 -10.98 8.41 0.16
N ASP A 69 -11.13 9.62 -0.35
CA ASP A 69 -10.15 10.71 -0.32
C ASP A 69 -10.86 11.98 0.18
N ASP A 70 -10.70 12.30 1.47
CA ASP A 70 -11.35 13.44 2.14
C ASP A 70 -12.89 13.50 1.94
N GLY A 71 -13.55 12.35 1.97
CA GLY A 71 -15.01 12.23 1.78
C GLY A 71 -15.46 12.00 0.33
N ASP A 72 -14.53 12.02 -0.64
CA ASP A 72 -14.82 11.72 -2.04
C ASP A 72 -14.51 10.25 -2.37
N GLN A 73 -15.45 9.58 -3.03
CA GLN A 73 -15.26 8.19 -3.45
C GLN A 73 -14.22 8.10 -4.57
N VAL A 74 -13.16 7.33 -4.30
CA VAL A 74 -12.06 7.07 -5.24
C VAL A 74 -11.87 5.58 -5.46
N SER A 75 -11.17 5.23 -6.54
CA SER A 75 -10.84 3.84 -6.85
C SER A 75 -9.59 3.77 -7.71
N GLY A 76 -9.07 2.56 -7.90
CA GLY A 76 -7.89 2.38 -8.71
C GLY A 76 -7.38 0.94 -8.76
N ARG A 77 -6.09 0.82 -9.06
CA ARG A 77 -5.38 -0.46 -9.12
C ARG A 77 -3.95 -0.30 -8.67
N GLY A 78 -3.25 -1.41 -8.48
CA GLY A 78 -1.83 -1.39 -8.20
C GLY A 78 -1.22 -2.77 -8.13
N TRP A 79 0.07 -2.78 -7.81
CA TRP A 79 0.80 -4.00 -7.51
C TRP A 79 1.88 -3.74 -6.47
N ALA A 80 2.27 -4.79 -5.77
CA ALA A 80 3.40 -4.81 -4.84
C ALA A 80 4.19 -6.10 -5.02
N ALA A 81 5.52 -6.04 -5.05
CA ALA A 81 6.40 -7.19 -5.12
C ALA A 81 7.37 -7.19 -3.94
N LEU A 82 7.62 -8.38 -3.38
CA LEU A 82 8.64 -8.56 -2.35
C LEU A 82 10.03 -8.43 -2.98
N VAL A 83 10.83 -7.50 -2.47
CA VAL A 83 12.22 -7.26 -2.87
C VAL A 83 13.11 -7.53 -1.67
N GLY A 84 14.16 -8.33 -1.87
CA GLY A 84 15.02 -8.80 -0.78
C GLY A 84 14.24 -9.61 0.25
N ASP A 85 14.57 -9.43 1.53
CA ASP A 85 14.04 -10.28 2.59
C ASP A 85 12.67 -9.83 3.12
N ALA A 86 12.35 -8.53 3.05
CA ALA A 86 11.14 -8.02 3.70
C ALA A 86 10.57 -6.69 3.15
N THR A 87 11.23 -6.05 2.18
CA THR A 87 10.76 -4.77 1.63
C THR A 87 9.82 -4.97 0.45
N LEU A 88 8.89 -4.05 0.26
CA LEU A 88 8.02 -4.02 -0.91
C LEU A 88 8.39 -2.87 -1.82
N GLU A 89 8.36 -3.14 -3.11
CA GLU A 89 8.26 -2.11 -4.14
C GLU A 89 6.95 -2.32 -4.88
N GLY A 90 6.32 -1.22 -5.29
CA GLY A 90 5.06 -1.29 -5.97
C GLY A 90 4.70 -0.02 -6.71
N HIS A 91 3.52 -0.05 -7.31
CA HIS A 91 2.94 1.10 -8.01
C HIS A 91 1.45 1.13 -7.74
N LEU A 92 0.96 2.30 -7.30
CA LEU A 92 -0.44 2.60 -7.09
C LEU A 92 -0.94 3.55 -8.19
N PHE A 93 -2.11 3.27 -8.75
CA PHE A 93 -2.79 4.09 -9.74
C PHE A 93 -4.15 4.51 -9.21
N ILE A 94 -4.45 5.81 -9.22
CA ILE A 94 -5.78 6.36 -8.95
C ILE A 94 -6.52 6.43 -10.30
N HIS A 95 -7.75 5.92 -10.35
CA HIS A 95 -8.55 5.92 -11.57
C HIS A 95 -8.80 7.36 -12.04
N ARG A 96 -8.29 7.71 -13.23
CA ARG A 96 -8.34 9.07 -13.79
C ARG A 96 -7.67 10.14 -12.92
N GLY A 97 -6.79 9.73 -12.01
CA GLY A 97 -5.97 10.61 -11.20
C GLY A 97 -4.49 10.32 -11.41
N ASP A 98 -3.72 10.67 -10.38
CA ASP A 98 -2.29 10.42 -10.36
C ASP A 98 -1.94 8.94 -10.15
N ASP A 99 -0.69 8.62 -10.41
CA ASP A 99 -0.08 7.36 -10.06
C ASP A 99 1.28 7.59 -9.41
N SER A 100 1.69 6.67 -8.55
CA SER A 100 2.95 6.78 -7.85
C SER A 100 3.54 5.42 -7.59
N ARG A 101 4.85 5.29 -7.85
CA ARG A 101 5.62 4.20 -7.26
C ARG A 101 5.70 4.40 -5.76
N PHE A 102 5.86 3.31 -5.05
CA PHE A 102 6.08 3.34 -3.62
C PHE A 102 7.12 2.29 -3.21
N ARG A 103 7.81 2.59 -2.12
CA ARG A 103 8.63 1.63 -1.38
C ARG A 103 8.06 1.50 0.03
N ALA A 104 7.90 0.26 0.50
CA ALA A 104 7.42 -0.01 1.84
C ALA A 104 8.34 -0.95 2.61
N GLU A 105 8.46 -0.71 3.90
CA GLU A 105 9.34 -1.44 4.81
C GLU A 105 8.52 -2.17 5.87
N PRO A 106 9.03 -3.25 6.49
CA PRO A 106 8.29 -3.97 7.53
C PRO A 106 7.83 -3.01 8.63
N PHE A 107 6.55 -3.10 9.00
CA PHE A 107 5.99 -2.24 10.03
C PHE A 107 6.65 -2.54 11.39
N VAL A 108 7.31 -1.55 12.00
CA VAL A 108 7.92 -1.70 13.32
C VAL A 108 7.03 -1.09 14.40
N ARG A 109 7.23 -1.47 15.67
CA ARG A 109 6.42 -0.96 16.79
C ARG A 109 6.41 0.57 16.90
N ALA A 110 7.47 1.23 16.45
CA ALA A 110 7.59 2.70 16.44
C ALA A 110 6.64 3.38 15.42
N ASP A 111 6.11 2.64 14.44
CA ASP A 111 5.19 3.17 13.43
C ASP A 111 3.73 3.17 13.89
N ARG A 112 3.43 2.66 15.09
CA ARG A 112 2.06 2.74 15.62
C ARG A 112 1.77 4.19 16.02
N PRO A 113 0.64 4.78 15.59
CA PRO A 113 0.21 6.04 16.16
C PRO A 113 0.02 5.84 17.66
N ASP A 114 0.70 6.67 18.46
CA ASP A 114 0.52 6.68 19.91
C ASP A 114 -0.98 6.87 20.19
N GLY A 115 -1.54 5.90 20.91
CA GLY A 115 -2.97 5.84 21.19
C GLY A 115 -3.45 7.16 21.79
N ARG A 116 -4.31 7.86 21.07
CA ARG A 116 -5.08 8.99 21.58
C ARG A 116 -6.38 8.50 22.20
#